data_AF-A0A2N4T3T6-F1
#
_entry.id   AF-A0A2N4T3T6-F1
#
_cell.length_a   1.000
_cell.length_b   1.000
_cell.length_c   1.000
_cell.angle_alpha   90.00
_cell.angle_beta   90.00
_cell.angle_gamma   90.00
#
_symmetry.space_group_name_H-M   'P 1'
#
loop_
_entity.id
_entity.type
_entity.pdbx_description
1 polymer ?
#
loop_
_entity_poly.entity_id
_entity_poly.type
_entity_poly.pdbx_seq_one_letter_code
_entity_poly.pdbx_strand_id
1 'polypeptide(L)'
;MHFHVHFAVAQFVPQRLIKTTWGRGFVGIKRLGGGPIGSGSLGEARIAARYLSKYVGKTFDDPTVRVPGMHRYEVAQGFQPKVLRLYGTTSESVIEQASAVFGVAPAVRWNSEEVELRVGPPAIWAQWDGQP
;
A
#
# COMPACT_ATOMS: atom_id res chain seq x y z
N MET A 1 -14.61 22.30 -4.59
CA MET A 1 -13.71 21.13 -4.64
C MET A 1 -12.78 21.19 -3.42
N HIS A 2 -12.87 20.23 -2.50
CA HIS A 2 -11.96 20.15 -1.35
C HIS A 2 -10.81 19.21 -1.70
N PHE A 3 -9.60 19.75 -1.83
CA PHE A 3 -8.41 18.94 -2.03
C PHE A 3 -7.92 18.44 -0.68
N HIS A 4 -7.80 17.11 -0.54
CA HIS A 4 -7.23 16.45 0.62
C HIS A 4 -5.94 15.74 0.20
N VAL A 5 -4.85 16.01 0.92
CA VAL A 5 -3.54 15.40 0.67
C VAL A 5 -3.13 14.63 1.92
N HIS A 6 -2.82 13.35 1.73
CA HIS A 6 -2.20 12.52 2.75
C HIS A 6 -0.76 12.22 2.31
N PHE A 7 0.22 12.52 3.16
CA PHE A 7 1.63 12.25 2.90
C PHE A 7 2.32 11.77 4.18
N ALA A 8 3.40 11.03 4.00
CA ALA A 8 4.26 10.58 5.09
C ALA A 8 5.72 10.94 4.77
N VAL A 9 6.46 11.33 5.79
CA VAL A 9 7.87 11.73 5.71
C VAL A 9 8.63 11.09 6.86
N ALA A 10 9.88 10.70 6.61
CA ALA A 10 10.74 10.04 7.59
C ALA A 10 11.29 10.98 8.68
N GLN A 11 10.90 12.25 8.65
CA GLN A 11 11.35 13.27 9.60
C GLN A 11 10.17 14.11 10.08
N PHE A 12 10.30 14.65 11.29
CA PHE A 12 9.30 15.56 11.81
C PHE A 12 9.28 16.85 11.00
N VAL A 13 8.11 17.20 10.47
CA VAL A 13 7.87 18.50 9.84
C VAL A 13 6.90 19.28 10.74
N PRO A 14 7.29 20.45 11.26
CA PRO A 14 6.42 21.29 12.06
C PRO A 14 5.10 21.58 11.34
N GLN A 15 3.98 21.37 12.02
CA GLN A 15 2.63 21.59 11.44
C GLN A 15 2.46 23.01 10.88
N ARG A 16 3.11 24.00 11.50
CA ARG A 16 3.11 25.39 11.02
C ARG A 16 3.62 25.51 9.59
N LEU A 17 4.73 24.83 9.25
CA LEU A 17 5.29 24.88 7.90
C LEU A 17 4.33 24.26 6.88
N ILE A 18 3.73 23.11 7.22
CA ILE A 18 2.76 22.44 6.35
C ILE A 18 1.55 23.35 6.12
N LYS A 19 1.02 23.98 7.17
CA LYS A 19 -0.09 24.94 7.06
C LYS A 19 0.25 26.11 6.13
N THR A 20 1.42 26.72 6.30
CA THR A 20 1.87 27.84 5.48
C THR A 20 2.06 27.44 4.02
N THR A 21 2.68 26.29 3.75
CA THR A 21 2.95 25.83 2.38
C THR A 21 1.69 25.35 1.66
N TRP A 22 0.80 24.62 2.36
CA TRP A 22 -0.42 24.08 1.76
C TRP A 22 -1.48 25.16 1.54
N GLY A 23 -1.65 26.08 2.50
CA GLY A 23 -2.53 27.24 2.38
C GLY A 23 -4.02 26.93 2.21
N ARG A 24 -4.46 25.67 2.40
CA ARG A 24 -5.84 25.22 2.14
C ARG A 24 -6.36 24.28 3.23
N GLY A 25 -7.64 24.40 3.59
CA GLY A 25 -8.36 23.41 4.41
C GLY A 25 -7.74 23.11 5.78
N PHE A 26 -8.02 21.91 6.30
CA PHE A 26 -7.54 21.46 7.60
C PHE A 26 -6.23 20.67 7.46
N VAL A 27 -5.21 21.04 8.25
CA VAL A 27 -3.93 20.32 8.31
C VAL A 27 -3.82 19.57 9.63
N GLY A 28 -3.84 18.25 9.57
CA GLY A 28 -3.57 17.36 10.70
C GLY A 28 -2.21 16.67 10.55
N ILE A 29 -1.50 16.49 11.67
CA ILE A 29 -0.29 15.66 11.72
C ILE A 29 -0.54 14.48 12.65
N LYS A 30 -0.06 13.30 12.27
CA LYS A 30 -0.12 12.11 13.11
C LYS A 30 1.23 11.43 13.09
N ARG A 31 1.77 11.16 14.28
CA ARG A 31 2.90 10.25 14.41
C ARG A 31 2.38 8.82 14.24
N LEU A 32 2.90 8.11 13.25
CA LEU A 32 2.58 6.71 13.05
C LEU A 32 3.48 5.88 13.96
N GLY A 33 2.90 4.89 14.63
CA GLY A 33 3.57 4.00 15.57
C GLY A 33 2.88 2.65 15.62
N GLY A 34 3.34 1.76 16.50
CA GLY A 34 2.77 0.40 16.64
C GLY A 34 3.44 -0.65 15.76
N GLY A 35 4.67 -0.41 15.31
CA GLY A 35 5.53 -1.44 14.71
C GLY A 35 6.31 -2.23 15.76
N PRO A 36 6.78 -3.45 15.43
CA PRO A 36 7.74 -4.16 16.27
C PRO A 36 8.98 -3.28 16.55
N ILE A 37 9.51 -3.36 17.77
CA ILE A 37 10.78 -2.72 18.11
C ILE A 37 11.88 -3.29 17.20
N GLY A 38 12.69 -2.44 16.59
CA GLY A 38 13.76 -2.85 15.67
C GLY A 38 13.33 -3.05 14.20
N SER A 39 12.12 -2.64 13.83
CA SER A 39 11.59 -2.77 12.46
C SER A 39 12.30 -1.92 11.38
N GLY A 40 13.16 -0.99 11.79
CA GLY A 40 13.97 -0.17 10.90
C GLY A 40 13.16 0.73 9.96
N SER A 41 13.86 1.42 9.05
CA SER A 41 13.24 2.37 8.12
C SER A 41 12.25 1.69 7.16
N LEU A 42 12.51 0.45 6.76
CA LEU A 42 11.63 -0.32 5.89
C LEU A 42 10.30 -0.66 6.57
N GLY A 43 10.34 -1.13 7.83
CA GLY A 43 9.12 -1.43 8.58
C GLY A 43 8.29 -0.19 8.89
N GLU A 44 8.94 0.92 9.24
CA GLU A 44 8.27 2.22 9.43
C GLU A 44 7.60 2.71 8.14
N ALA A 45 8.28 2.58 7.00
CA ALA A 45 7.71 2.91 5.70
C ALA A 45 6.48 2.05 5.36
N ARG A 46 6.49 0.75 5.69
CA ARG A 46 5.32 -0.14 5.50
C ARG A 46 4.13 0.28 6.36
N ILE A 47 4.36 0.68 7.61
CA ILE A 47 3.31 1.19 8.50
C ILE A 47 2.70 2.47 7.92
N ALA A 48 3.55 3.38 7.43
CA ALA A 48 3.12 4.58 6.75
C ALA A 48 2.29 4.28 5.50
N ALA A 49 2.77 3.40 4.63
CA ALA A 49 2.06 2.97 3.44
C ALA A 49 0.68 2.38 3.78
N ARG A 50 0.60 1.47 4.76
CA ARG A 50 -0.68 0.88 5.20
C ARG A 50 -1.66 1.95 5.71
N TYR A 51 -1.18 2.92 6.48
CA TYR A 51 -2.02 4.02 6.97
C TYR A 51 -2.54 4.90 5.83
N LEU A 52 -1.70 5.22 4.84
CA LEU A 52 -2.10 6.01 3.67
C LEU A 52 -3.08 5.25 2.78
N SER A 53 -2.88 3.95 2.56
CA SER A 53 -3.76 3.08 1.77
C SER A 53 -5.20 3.07 2.28
N LYS A 54 -5.44 3.27 3.58
CA LYS A 54 -6.79 3.44 4.14
C LYS A 54 -7.53 4.60 3.48
N TYR A 55 -6.87 5.73 3.25
CA TYR A 55 -7.49 6.92 2.69
C TYR A 55 -7.63 6.83 1.16
N VAL A 56 -6.72 6.10 0.52
CA VAL A 56 -6.88 5.70 -0.89
C VAL A 56 -8.11 4.79 -1.03
N GLY A 57 -8.26 3.78 -0.17
CA GLY A 57 -9.41 2.86 -0.13
C GLY A 57 -10.75 3.59 -0.07
N LYS A 58 -10.89 4.58 0.81
CA LYS A 58 -12.10 5.42 0.92
C LYS A 58 -12.51 6.09 -0.39
N THR A 59 -11.55 6.39 -1.26
CA THR A 59 -11.81 7.01 -2.56
C THR A 59 -12.48 6.03 -3.51
N PHE A 60 -12.16 4.73 -3.40
CA PHE A 60 -12.81 3.66 -4.17
C PHE A 60 -14.18 3.27 -3.61
N ASP A 61 -14.41 3.46 -2.31
CA ASP A 61 -15.70 3.17 -1.66
C ASP A 61 -16.75 4.27 -1.89
N ASP A 62 -16.37 5.46 -2.35
CA ASP A 62 -17.29 6.58 -2.59
C ASP A 62 -17.93 6.45 -3.99
N PRO A 63 -19.24 6.15 -4.09
CA PRO A 63 -19.92 5.94 -5.37
C PRO A 63 -20.04 7.21 -6.22
N THR A 64 -19.74 8.39 -5.64
CA THR A 64 -19.83 9.69 -6.32
C THR A 64 -18.50 10.13 -6.94
N VAL A 65 -17.38 9.48 -6.57
CA VAL A 65 -16.05 9.80 -7.09
C VAL A 65 -15.79 9.05 -8.38
N ARG A 66 -15.73 9.80 -9.49
CA ARG A 66 -15.30 9.27 -10.78
C ARG A 66 -13.77 9.13 -10.75
N VAL A 67 -13.25 7.92 -10.53
CA VAL A 67 -11.80 7.66 -10.51
C VAL A 67 -11.23 7.88 -11.92
N PRO A 68 -10.40 8.92 -12.16
CA PRO A 68 -9.74 9.11 -13.45
C PRO A 68 -8.64 8.04 -13.61
N GLY A 69 -8.55 7.38 -14.77
CA GLY A 69 -7.46 6.45 -15.10
C GLY A 69 -7.47 5.16 -14.27
N MET A 70 -8.18 4.12 -14.74
CA MET A 70 -8.35 2.77 -14.15
C MET A 70 -7.04 1.96 -13.97
N HIS A 71 -6.01 2.54 -13.38
CA HIS A 71 -4.74 1.90 -13.06
C HIS A 71 -4.77 1.41 -11.61
N ARG A 72 -4.17 0.23 -11.40
CA ARG A 72 -4.17 -0.49 -10.11
C ARG A 72 -3.45 0.24 -8.97
N TYR A 73 -2.67 1.28 -9.26
CA TYR A 73 -2.00 2.17 -8.31
C TYR A 73 -1.41 3.40 -9.03
N GLU A 74 -1.56 4.60 -8.46
CA GLU A 74 -0.70 5.75 -8.78
C GLU A 74 0.51 5.73 -7.85
N VAL A 75 1.68 5.49 -8.41
CA VAL A 75 2.97 5.54 -7.71
C VAL A 75 3.58 6.93 -7.90
N ALA A 76 4.31 7.42 -6.90
CA ALA A 76 4.95 8.73 -6.94
C ALA A 76 5.75 8.94 -8.23
N GLN A 77 5.75 10.15 -8.77
CA GLN A 77 6.50 10.51 -9.98
C GLN A 77 7.97 10.07 -9.85
N GLY A 78 8.41 9.14 -10.70
CA GLY A 78 9.76 8.58 -10.69
C GLY A 78 9.89 7.19 -10.03
N PHE A 79 8.85 6.66 -9.39
CA PHE A 79 8.83 5.29 -8.88
C PHE A 79 7.91 4.42 -9.75
N GLN A 80 8.48 3.50 -10.52
CA GLN A 80 7.73 2.51 -11.29
C GLN A 80 8.11 1.11 -10.80
N PRO A 81 7.20 0.35 -10.15
CA PRO A 81 7.46 -1.03 -9.81
C PRO A 81 7.81 -1.82 -11.09
N LYS A 82 8.91 -2.58 -11.05
CA LYS A 82 9.21 -3.52 -12.13
C LYS A 82 8.18 -4.66 -12.06
N VAL A 83 7.42 -4.83 -13.14
CA VAL A 83 6.46 -5.92 -13.25
C VAL A 83 7.21 -7.19 -13.65
N LEU A 84 7.21 -8.19 -12.77
CA LEU A 84 7.70 -9.54 -13.06
C LEU A 84 6.51 -10.46 -13.30
N ARG A 85 6.54 -11.24 -14.39
CA ARG A 85 5.55 -12.27 -14.68
C ARG A 85 6.14 -13.63 -14.35
N LEU A 86 5.43 -14.39 -13.53
CA LEU A 86 5.77 -15.76 -13.15
C LEU A 86 4.63 -16.68 -13.59
N TYR A 87 4.96 -17.92 -13.91
CA TYR A 87 4.03 -18.91 -14.42
C TYR A 87 4.24 -20.25 -13.72
N GLY A 88 3.14 -20.96 -13.46
CA GLY A 88 3.15 -22.27 -12.82
C GLY A 88 1.81 -22.96 -13.06
N THR A 89 1.79 -24.28 -12.90
CA THR A 89 0.57 -25.08 -13.03
C THR A 89 -0.28 -25.06 -11.75
N THR A 90 0.27 -24.54 -10.65
CA THR A 90 -0.42 -24.34 -9.37
C THR A 90 -0.09 -22.95 -8.81
N SER A 91 -0.99 -22.43 -7.98
CA SER A 91 -0.76 -21.18 -7.24
C SER A 91 0.46 -21.26 -6.33
N GLU A 92 0.64 -22.39 -5.68
CA GLU A 92 1.74 -22.69 -4.74
C GLU A 92 3.08 -22.57 -5.45
N SER A 93 3.21 -23.15 -6.65
CA SER A 93 4.42 -23.04 -7.47
C SER A 93 4.75 -21.59 -7.81
N VAL A 94 3.74 -20.76 -8.12
CA VAL A 94 3.96 -19.34 -8.43
C VAL A 94 4.37 -18.56 -7.17
N ILE A 95 3.77 -18.87 -6.02
CA ILE A 95 4.13 -18.25 -4.73
C ILE A 95 5.55 -18.64 -4.29
N GLU A 96 5.97 -19.89 -4.51
CA GLU A 96 7.34 -20.34 -4.25
C GLU A 96 8.35 -19.61 -5.13
N GLN A 97 8.07 -19.49 -6.44
CA GLN A 97 8.90 -18.70 -7.37
C GLN A 97 9.01 -17.24 -6.92
N ALA A 98 7.89 -16.62 -6.52
CA ALA A 98 7.90 -15.24 -6.03
C ALA A 98 8.69 -15.13 -4.71
N SER A 99 8.54 -16.09 -3.80
CA SER A 99 9.27 -16.14 -2.54
C SER A 99 10.78 -16.29 -2.74
N ALA A 100 11.21 -17.04 -3.77
CA ALA A 100 12.62 -17.12 -4.14
C ALA A 100 13.18 -15.76 -4.63
N VAL A 101 12.37 -14.98 -5.36
CA VAL A 101 12.75 -13.61 -5.78
C VAL A 101 12.89 -12.67 -4.59
N PHE A 102 12.00 -12.76 -3.60
CA PHE A 102 12.05 -11.93 -2.38
C PHE A 102 13.00 -12.49 -1.30
N GLY A 103 13.46 -13.73 -1.44
CA GLY A 103 14.33 -14.41 -0.49
C GLY A 103 13.65 -14.80 0.84
N VAL A 104 12.32 -14.78 0.90
CA VAL A 104 11.54 -15.04 2.12
C VAL A 104 10.14 -15.54 1.76
N ALA A 105 9.48 -16.26 2.66
CA ALA A 105 8.07 -16.65 2.51
C ALA A 105 7.12 -15.45 2.68
N PRO A 106 5.90 -15.46 2.11
CA PRO A 106 4.96 -14.36 2.32
C PRO A 106 4.56 -14.27 3.79
N ALA A 107 4.61 -13.06 4.34
CA ALA A 107 4.13 -12.76 5.69
C ALA A 107 2.60 -12.69 5.76
N VAL A 108 1.96 -12.28 4.65
CA VAL A 108 0.51 -12.29 4.50
C VAL A 108 0.14 -12.94 3.18
N ARG A 109 -0.88 -13.79 3.21
CA ARG A 109 -1.53 -14.38 2.04
C ARG A 109 -3.03 -14.24 2.21
N TRP A 110 -3.70 -13.88 1.12
CA TRP A 110 -5.15 -13.84 1.02
C TRP A 110 -5.56 -14.52 -0.28
N ASN A 111 -6.52 -15.43 -0.21
CA ASN A 111 -7.12 -16.06 -1.38
C ASN A 111 -8.57 -15.60 -1.50
N SER A 112 -8.93 -15.09 -2.67
CA SER A 112 -10.31 -14.71 -2.94
C SER A 112 -11.31 -15.87 -2.84
N GLU A 113 -10.87 -17.13 -2.91
CA GLU A 113 -11.72 -18.31 -2.68
C GLU A 113 -12.24 -18.42 -1.24
N GLU A 114 -11.60 -17.73 -0.29
CA GLU A 114 -12.04 -17.66 1.11
C GLU A 114 -13.24 -16.70 1.29
N VAL A 115 -13.67 -16.00 0.24
CA VAL A 115 -14.78 -15.05 0.27
C VAL A 115 -16.05 -15.66 -0.30
N GLU A 116 -17.12 -15.62 0.47
CA GLU A 116 -18.45 -16.05 0.03
C GLU A 116 -18.95 -15.25 -1.19
N LEU A 117 -19.75 -15.90 -2.05
CA LEU A 117 -20.41 -15.30 -3.22
C LEU A 117 -19.48 -14.73 -4.30
N ARG A 118 -18.24 -15.21 -4.33
CA ARG A 118 -17.23 -14.86 -5.33
C ARG A 118 -17.64 -15.21 -6.76
N VAL A 119 -17.48 -14.26 -7.68
CA VAL A 119 -17.65 -14.45 -9.13
C VAL A 119 -16.31 -14.21 -9.84
N GLY A 120 -15.78 -15.23 -10.53
CA GLY A 120 -14.61 -15.11 -11.43
C GLY A 120 -13.40 -16.02 -11.09
N PRO A 121 -12.33 -16.00 -11.91
CA PRO A 121 -11.14 -16.84 -11.72
C PRO A 121 -10.38 -16.52 -10.43
N PRO A 122 -9.86 -17.52 -9.67
CA PRO A 122 -9.13 -17.33 -8.41
C PRO A 122 -8.05 -16.26 -8.49
N ALA A 123 -8.10 -15.33 -7.54
CA ALA A 123 -7.10 -14.31 -7.32
C ALA A 123 -6.47 -14.51 -5.93
N ILE A 124 -5.15 -14.50 -5.90
CA ILE A 124 -4.36 -14.54 -4.67
C ILE A 124 -3.61 -13.23 -4.55
N TRP A 125 -3.65 -12.65 -3.36
CA TRP A 125 -2.79 -11.55 -2.97
C TRP A 125 -1.82 -12.03 -1.89
N ALA A 126 -0.55 -11.65 -2.01
CA ALA A 126 0.46 -12.00 -1.03
C ALA A 126 1.40 -10.82 -0.80
N GLN A 127 1.88 -10.69 0.42
CA GLN A 127 2.86 -9.69 0.84
C GLN A 127 4.03 -10.38 1.52
N TRP A 128 5.23 -10.01 1.09
CA TRP A 128 6.48 -10.41 1.72
C TRP A 128 6.99 -9.30 2.60
N ASP A 129 7.24 -9.63 3.86
CA ASP A 129 8.04 -8.77 4.70
C ASP A 129 9.50 -9.10 4.37
N GLY A 130 10.03 -8.44 3.32
CA GLY A 130 11.42 -8.60 2.86
C GLY A 130 12.42 -8.69 4.02
N GLN A 131 13.57 -9.35 3.78
CA GLN A 131 14.58 -9.69 4.78
C GLN A 131 14.83 -8.54 5.78
N PRO A 132 14.91 -8.85 7.11
CA PRO A 132 15.20 -7.84 8.13
C PRO A 132 16.49 -7.08 7.87
#